data_AF-A0A819NTT1-F1
#
_entry.id   AF-A0A819NTT1-F1
#
_cell.length_a   1.000
_cell.length_b   1.000
_cell.length_c   1.000
_cell.angle_alpha   90.00
_cell.angle_beta   90.00
_cell.angle_gamma   90.00
#
_symmetry.space_group_name_H-M   'P 1'
#
loop_
_entity.id
_entity.type
_entity.pdbx_description
1 polymer ?
#
loop_
_entity_poly.entity_id
_entity_poly.type
_entity_poly.pdbx_seq_one_letter_code
_entity_poly.pdbx_strand_id
1 'polypeptide(L)'
;KSRQSLNDQLIEFNHWLEIKPINDLDDDQAFLQRISQQLLLKRTISYTHSAIFVFLNRQQLQEQINAFLTEQASPSLSTITRPKKSISQKICFVFSRQGPQWWAMGKQLYESEF
;
A
#
# COMPACT_ATOMS: atom_id res chain seq x y z
N LYS A 1 -16.10 9.31 -5.02
CA LYS A 1 -16.19 7.86 -5.35
C LYS A 1 -16.56 7.11 -4.08
N SER A 2 -17.46 6.13 -4.15
CA SER A 2 -17.92 5.32 -3.02
C SER A 2 -16.94 4.16 -2.73
N ARG A 3 -17.05 3.53 -1.54
CA ARG A 3 -16.31 2.31 -1.18
C ARG A 3 -16.52 1.18 -2.18
N GLN A 4 -17.74 1.04 -2.70
CA GLN A 4 -18.07 0.00 -3.68
C GLN A 4 -17.29 0.16 -4.99
N SER A 5 -17.19 1.39 -5.50
CA SER A 5 -16.36 1.68 -6.68
C SER A 5 -14.87 1.38 -6.46
N LEU A 6 -14.38 1.44 -5.22
CA LEU A 6 -13.00 1.04 -4.90
C LEU A 6 -12.85 -0.48 -4.91
N ASN A 7 -13.82 -1.22 -4.37
CA ASN A 7 -13.82 -2.69 -4.42
C ASN A 7 -13.86 -3.21 -5.86
N ASP A 8 -14.70 -2.64 -6.72
CA ASP A 8 -14.79 -3.03 -8.14
C ASP A 8 -13.43 -2.84 -8.84
N GLN A 9 -12.75 -1.71 -8.59
CA GLN A 9 -11.42 -1.43 -9.12
C GLN A 9 -10.35 -2.39 -8.60
N LEU A 10 -10.48 -2.86 -7.36
CA LEU A 10 -9.56 -3.85 -6.78
C LEU A 10 -9.78 -5.24 -7.37
N ILE A 11 -11.03 -5.63 -7.65
CA ILE A 11 -11.35 -6.90 -8.32
C ILE A 11 -10.76 -6.91 -9.73
N GLU A 12 -11.00 -5.85 -10.51
CA GLU A 12 -10.44 -5.70 -11.86
C GLU A 12 -8.91 -5.73 -11.83
N PHE A 13 -8.30 -5.05 -10.87
CA PHE A 13 -6.85 -5.02 -10.71
C PHE A 13 -6.26 -6.37 -10.28
N ASN A 14 -6.94 -7.12 -9.40
CA ASN A 14 -6.46 -8.44 -8.97
C ASN A 14 -6.49 -9.43 -10.14
N HIS A 15 -7.58 -9.43 -10.91
CA HIS A 15 -7.68 -10.20 -12.15
C HIS A 15 -6.63 -9.75 -13.20
N TRP A 16 -6.45 -8.43 -13.29
CA TRP A 16 -5.27 -7.71 -13.78
C TRP A 16 -3.96 -8.48 -13.63
N LEU A 17 -3.60 -8.60 -12.35
CA LEU A 17 -2.34 -9.17 -11.93
C LEU A 17 -2.27 -10.62 -12.39
N GLU A 18 -3.28 -11.44 -12.11
CA GLU A 18 -3.34 -12.87 -12.44
C GLU A 18 -3.00 -13.18 -13.89
N ILE A 19 -3.61 -12.46 -14.84
CA ILE A 19 -3.44 -12.72 -16.28
C ILE A 19 -2.08 -12.29 -16.78
N LYS A 20 -1.43 -11.31 -16.13
CA LYS A 20 -0.22 -10.70 -16.67
C LYS A 20 0.95 -11.69 -16.67
N PRO A 21 1.45 -12.08 -17.87
CA PRO A 21 2.60 -12.96 -17.96
C PRO A 21 3.83 -12.19 -17.50
N ILE A 22 4.52 -12.76 -16.52
CA ILE A 22 5.87 -12.37 -16.17
C ILE A 22 6.72 -12.95 -17.28
N ASN A 23 7.19 -12.12 -18.21
CA ASN A 23 8.24 -12.57 -19.10
C ASN A 23 9.43 -12.94 -18.19
N ASP A 24 10.02 -14.12 -18.36
CA ASP A 24 11.17 -14.67 -17.59
C ASP A 24 12.38 -13.71 -17.46
N LEU A 25 12.37 -12.58 -18.18
CA LEU A 25 13.41 -11.55 -18.22
C LEU A 25 13.11 -10.31 -17.35
N ASP A 26 11.88 -10.11 -16.87
CA ASP A 26 11.50 -8.93 -16.07
C ASP A 26 11.38 -9.38 -14.60
N ASP A 27 12.30 -8.94 -13.75
CA ASP A 27 12.28 -9.18 -12.31
C ASP A 27 10.94 -8.75 -11.71
N ASP A 28 10.25 -9.67 -11.04
CA ASP A 28 8.96 -9.45 -10.39
C ASP A 28 9.00 -8.21 -9.47
N GLN A 29 10.13 -7.97 -8.80
CA GLN A 29 10.31 -6.80 -7.94
C GLN A 29 10.33 -5.50 -8.75
N ALA A 30 11.07 -5.45 -9.86
CA ALA A 30 11.11 -4.29 -10.74
C ALA A 30 9.72 -3.98 -11.32
N PHE A 31 8.95 -5.01 -11.68
CA PHE A 31 7.57 -4.84 -12.10
C PHE A 31 6.68 -4.24 -11.00
N LEU A 32 6.74 -4.78 -9.78
CA LEU A 32 5.95 -4.31 -8.64
C LEU A 32 6.31 -2.86 -8.24
N GLN A 33 7.60 -2.51 -8.26
CA GLN A 33 8.04 -1.14 -8.02
C GLN A 33 7.49 -0.17 -9.08
N ARG A 34 7.57 -0.54 -10.36
CA ARG A 34 7.06 0.28 -11.47
C ARG A 34 5.56 0.52 -11.33
N ILE A 35 4.75 -0.49 -11.07
CA ILE A 35 3.30 -0.29 -10.90
C ILE A 35 2.98 0.58 -9.68
N SER A 36 3.70 0.40 -8.57
CA SER A 36 3.54 1.21 -7.35
C SER A 36 3.79 2.70 -7.65
N GLN A 37 4.91 2.99 -8.32
CA GLN A 37 5.25 4.35 -8.75
C GLN A 37 4.20 4.94 -9.71
N GLN A 38 3.73 4.17 -10.70
CA GLN A 38 2.70 4.65 -11.62
C GLN A 38 1.38 4.93 -10.91
N LEU A 39 0.97 4.06 -9.97
CA LEU A 39 -0.24 4.27 -9.18
C LEU A 39 -0.12 5.49 -8.27
N LEU A 40 1.05 5.73 -7.67
CA LEU A 40 1.28 6.89 -6.81
C LEU A 40 1.31 8.21 -7.60
N LEU A 41 1.97 8.23 -8.76
CA LEU A 41 2.20 9.44 -9.54
C LEU A 41 1.02 9.81 -10.45
N LYS A 42 0.39 8.82 -11.09
CA LYS A 42 -0.64 9.07 -12.11
C LYS A 42 -2.06 8.95 -11.60
N ARG A 43 -2.30 8.25 -10.47
CA ARG A 43 -3.65 8.13 -9.92
C ARG A 43 -3.91 9.31 -9.00
N THR A 44 -4.90 10.12 -9.37
CA THR A 44 -5.29 11.32 -8.62
C THR A 44 -5.59 10.95 -7.16
N ILE A 45 -4.77 11.46 -6.23
CA ILE A 45 -4.85 11.26 -4.77
C ILE A 45 -6.13 11.89 -4.17
N SER A 46 -7.05 12.41 -4.99
CA SER A 46 -8.24 13.18 -4.59
C SER A 46 -9.49 12.32 -4.30
N TYR A 47 -9.35 11.01 -4.09
CA TYR A 47 -10.51 10.16 -3.78
C TYR A 47 -10.85 10.17 -2.29
N THR A 48 -12.15 10.12 -1.99
CA THR A 48 -12.69 10.05 -0.62
C THR A 48 -12.29 8.75 0.10
N HIS A 49 -12.08 7.66 -0.66
CA HIS A 49 -11.61 6.38 -0.16
C HIS A 49 -10.33 5.99 -0.89
N SER A 50 -9.32 5.56 -0.13
CA SER A 50 -8.07 5.04 -0.64
C SER A 50 -7.61 3.85 0.22
N ALA A 51 -7.07 2.83 -0.43
CA ALA A 51 -6.41 1.70 0.21
C ALA A 51 -4.92 1.72 -0.15
N ILE A 52 -4.07 1.49 0.85
CA ILE A 52 -2.63 1.34 0.67
C ILE A 52 -2.25 -0.05 1.17
N PHE A 53 -1.53 -0.77 0.33
CA PHE A 53 -1.05 -2.14 0.58
C PHE A 53 0.47 -2.13 0.68
N VAL A 54 1.03 -2.85 1.65
CA VAL A 54 2.48 -2.99 1.83
C VAL A 54 2.83 -4.46 1.71
N PHE A 55 3.62 -4.81 0.70
CA PHE A 55 3.87 -6.20 0.31
C PHE A 55 5.31 -6.36 -0.17
N LEU A 56 5.86 -7.56 0.03
CA LEU A 56 7.20 -7.93 -0.44
C LEU A 56 7.16 -8.61 -1.80
N ASN A 57 6.04 -9.22 -2.17
CA ASN A 57 5.89 -9.95 -3.42
C ASN A 57 4.44 -9.93 -3.90
N ARG A 58 4.22 -10.42 -5.12
CA ARG A 58 2.92 -10.42 -5.77
C ARG A 58 1.88 -11.27 -5.03
N GLN A 59 2.28 -12.43 -4.51
CA GLN A 59 1.37 -13.29 -3.74
C GLN A 59 0.82 -12.56 -2.51
N GLN A 60 1.70 -11.90 -1.74
CA GLN A 60 1.29 -11.10 -0.58
C GLN A 60 0.34 -9.95 -0.95
N LEU A 61 0.55 -9.31 -2.11
CA LEU A 61 -0.38 -8.29 -2.61
C LEU A 61 -1.77 -8.88 -2.87
N GLN A 62 -1.85 -10.04 -3.52
CA GLN A 62 -3.13 -10.69 -3.82
C GLN A 62 -3.85 -11.13 -2.54
N GLU A 63 -3.12 -11.73 -1.59
CA GLU A 63 -3.65 -12.11 -0.28
C GLU A 63 -4.22 -10.89 0.46
N GLN A 64 -3.52 -9.76 0.45
CA GLN A 64 -4.00 -8.54 1.09
C GLN A 64 -5.20 -7.90 0.38
N ILE A 65 -5.25 -7.94 -0.95
CA ILE A 65 -6.43 -7.49 -1.70
C ILE A 65 -7.64 -8.35 -1.35
N ASN A 66 -7.48 -9.67 -1.32
CA ASN A 66 -8.56 -10.60 -0.96
C ASN A 66 -9.00 -10.39 0.49
N ALA A 67 -8.07 -10.21 1.43
CA ALA A 67 -8.38 -9.89 2.83
C ALA A 67 -9.17 -8.57 2.93
N PHE A 68 -8.77 -7.54 2.17
CA PHE A 68 -9.49 -6.27 2.13
C PHE A 68 -10.92 -6.42 1.57
N LEU A 69 -11.09 -7.18 0.49
CA LEU A 69 -12.39 -7.44 -0.13
C LEU A 69 -13.34 -8.27 0.77
N THR A 70 -12.78 -9.16 1.59
CA THR A 70 -13.52 -10.00 2.55
C THR A 70 -13.67 -9.37 3.94
N GLU A 71 -13.21 -8.12 4.12
CA GLU A 71 -13.22 -7.38 5.39
C GLU A 71 -12.48 -8.08 6.53
N GLN A 72 -11.47 -8.88 6.21
CA GLN A 72 -10.58 -9.53 7.17
C GLN A 72 -9.45 -8.58 7.59
N ALA A 73 -9.16 -8.53 8.88
CA ALA A 73 -8.05 -7.73 9.40
C ALA A 73 -6.71 -8.33 8.97
N SER A 74 -5.89 -7.54 8.27
CA SER A 74 -4.51 -7.90 7.92
C SER A 74 -3.55 -6.83 8.45
N PRO A 75 -2.45 -7.21 9.12
CA PRO A 75 -1.51 -6.27 9.73
C PRO A 75 -0.83 -5.33 8.72
N SER A 76 -0.77 -5.72 7.44
CA SER A 76 -0.15 -4.93 6.37
C SER A 76 -1.12 -3.99 5.63
N LEU A 77 -2.39 -3.95 6.03
CA LEU A 77 -3.46 -3.25 5.34
C LEU A 77 -3.77 -1.90 6.00
N SER A 78 -3.54 -0.80 5.28
CA SER A 78 -3.91 0.54 5.73
C SER A 78 -5.06 1.09 4.90
N THR A 79 -6.20 1.33 5.56
CA THR A 79 -7.37 1.94 4.91
C THR A 79 -7.49 3.39 5.33
N ILE A 80 -7.55 4.31 4.37
CA ILE A 80 -7.77 5.74 4.65
C ILE A 80 -9.10 6.14 4.05
N THR A 81 -10.06 6.49 4.92
CA THR A 81 -11.23 7.26 4.52
C THR A 81 -10.94 8.71 4.86
N ARG A 82 -10.73 9.55 3.84
CA ARG A 82 -10.53 10.98 4.08
C ARG A 82 -11.87 11.59 4.50
N PRO A 83 -11.93 12.33 5.63
CA PRO A 83 -13.12 13.09 5.96
C PRO A 83 -13.40 14.12 4.84
N LYS A 84 -14.67 14.29 4.48
CA LYS A 84 -15.15 15.18 3.40
C LYS A 84 -14.66 16.63 3.51
N LYS A 85 -14.20 17.08 4.69
CA LYS A 85 -13.63 18.41 4.90
C LYS A 85 -12.11 18.36 4.82
N SER A 86 -11.59 19.01 3.78
CA SER A 86 -10.21 19.46 3.63
C SER A 86 -9.83 20.42 4.76
N ILE A 87 -9.65 19.88 5.96
CA ILE A 87 -8.86 20.58 6.98
C ILE A 87 -7.43 20.24 6.61
N SER A 88 -6.67 21.23 6.14
CA SER A 88 -5.21 21.13 6.06
C SER A 88 -4.72 20.66 7.43
N GLN A 89 -4.40 19.38 7.56
CA GLN A 89 -3.97 18.81 8.82
C GLN A 89 -2.58 19.36 9.10
N LYS A 90 -2.46 20.15 10.17
CA LYS A 90 -1.15 20.57 10.66
C LYS A 90 -0.43 19.33 11.16
N ILE A 91 0.71 19.02 10.55
CA ILE A 91 1.56 17.90 10.94
C ILE A 91 2.41 18.33 12.14
N CYS A 92 2.46 17.51 13.17
CA CYS A 92 3.34 17.69 14.32
C CYS A 92 4.25 16.46 14.45
N PHE A 93 5.54 16.69 14.61
CA PHE A 93 6.51 15.64 14.90
C PHE A 93 6.58 15.43 16.42
N VAL A 94 6.22 14.24 16.89
CA VAL A 94 6.29 13.87 18.30
C VAL A 94 7.57 13.07 18.51
N PHE A 95 8.50 13.61 19.30
CA PHE A 95 9.73 12.95 19.68
C PHE A 95 9.50 12.17 20.97
N SER A 96 9.61 10.84 20.89
CA SER A 96 9.47 9.97 22.05
C SER A 96 10.67 10.13 23.00
N ARG A 97 10.44 9.98 24.31
CA ARG A 97 11.50 10.02 25.35
C ARG A 97 12.23 8.67 25.45
N GLN A 98 13.07 8.47 26.47
CA GLN A 98 13.74 7.18 26.72
C GLN A 98 12.71 6.07 27.00
N GLY A 99 12.88 4.88 26.40
CA GLY A 99 12.04 3.69 26.66
C GLY A 99 11.42 2.95 25.46
N PRO A 100 11.06 3.57 24.32
CA PRO A 100 10.43 2.88 23.19
C PRO A 100 11.44 2.31 22.18
N GLN A 101 12.74 2.47 22.44
CA GLN A 101 13.78 1.86 21.61
C GLN A 101 13.90 0.37 21.92
N TRP A 102 13.90 -0.45 20.88
CA TRP A 102 14.20 -1.87 20.96
C TRP A 102 15.58 -2.15 20.36
N TRP A 103 16.19 -3.26 20.78
CA TRP A 103 17.54 -3.61 20.35
C TRP A 103 17.63 -3.72 18.82
N ALA A 104 18.64 -3.08 18.23
CA ALA A 104 18.86 -3.00 16.77
C ALA A 104 17.79 -2.24 15.95
N MET A 105 16.93 -1.42 16.58
CA MET A 105 16.04 -0.50 15.86
C MET A 105 16.84 0.38 14.88
N GLY A 106 16.37 0.48 13.63
CA GLY A 106 17.01 1.29 12.59
C GLY A 106 18.17 0.61 11.84
N LYS A 107 18.66 -0.54 12.32
CA LYS A 107 19.73 -1.28 11.63
C LYS A 107 19.30 -1.78 10.24
N GLN A 108 18.12 -2.42 10.16
CA GLN A 108 17.60 -2.93 8.88
C GLN A 108 17.38 -1.81 7.86
N LEU A 109 16.87 -0.66 8.31
CA LEU A 109 16.66 0.51 7.45
C LEU A 109 17.99 1.07 6.94
N TYR A 110 19.03 1.07 7.79
CA TYR A 110 20.37 1.48 7.39
C TYR A 110 20.97 0.52 6.35
N GLU A 111 20.76 -0.79 6.50
CA GLU A 111 21.28 -1.81 5.56
C GLU A 111 20.53 -1.86 4.23
N SER A 112 19.26 -1.45 4.18
CA SER A 112 18.43 -1.55 2.97
C SER A 112 18.41 -0.29 2.10
N GLU A 113 18.62 0.89 2.70
CA GLU A 113 18.47 2.19 2.02
C GLU A 113 19.81 2.89 1.69
N PHE A 114 20.94 2.35 2.16
CA PHE A 114 22.29 2.83 1.86
C PHE A 114 23.12 1.76 1.16
#